data_AF-A0AAQ3TT68-F1
#
_entry.id   AF-A0AAQ3TT68-F1
#
_cell.length_a   1.000
_cell.length_b   1.000
_cell.length_c   1.000
_cell.angle_alpha   90.00
_cell.angle_beta   90.00
_cell.angle_gamma   90.00
#
_symmetry.space_group_name_H-M   'P 1'
#
loop_
_entity.id
_entity.type
_entity.pdbx_description
1 polymer ?
#
loop_
_entity_poly.entity_id
_entity_poly.type
_entity_poly.pdbx_seq_one_letter_code
_entity_poly.pdbx_strand_id
1 'polypeptide(L)'
;MSDDEDNQVDSESNMFDGNEGSDGMGFGPLMLTEGERSLVGRVRQELKHELKQGYREKLVDIREEIMRKRRAGKLPGDTASTLKAWWQAHSKWPYPTEDDKARLVQETGLQLKQINNWFINQRKRNWHSNPASSSSDKSKRKR
;
A
#
# COMPACT_ATOMS: atom_id res chain seq x y z
N MET A 1 -9.44 -30.60 -5.96
CA MET A 1 -8.46 -29.97 -5.06
C MET A 1 -9.21 -29.67 -3.78
N SER A 2 -8.70 -30.16 -2.66
CA SER A 2 -9.36 -30.20 -1.33
C SER A 2 -9.67 -28.80 -0.81
N ASP A 3 -10.88 -28.64 -0.30
CA ASP A 3 -11.35 -27.52 0.51
C ASP A 3 -11.31 -28.04 1.95
N ASP A 4 -10.35 -27.55 2.75
CA ASP A 4 -10.11 -28.02 4.11
C ASP A 4 -10.10 -26.83 5.09
N GLU A 5 -11.07 -26.90 6.00
CA GLU A 5 -11.05 -26.47 7.40
C GLU A 5 -11.29 -24.99 7.76
N ASP A 6 -12.57 -24.62 7.86
CA ASP A 6 -13.03 -23.60 8.80
C ASP A 6 -12.98 -24.17 10.24
N ASN A 7 -12.00 -23.71 11.00
CA ASN A 7 -11.76 -24.00 12.41
C ASN A 7 -12.95 -23.54 13.30
N GLN A 8 -13.82 -24.47 13.64
CA GLN A 8 -14.94 -24.28 14.57
C GLN A 8 -14.44 -24.31 16.02
N VAL A 9 -14.18 -23.12 16.57
CA VAL A 9 -13.98 -22.92 18.02
C VAL A 9 -15.30 -22.47 18.65
N ASP A 10 -16.19 -23.42 18.90
CA ASP A 10 -17.23 -23.27 19.92
C ASP A 10 -16.65 -23.82 21.22
N SER A 11 -16.11 -22.93 22.05
CA SER A 11 -15.78 -23.25 23.45
C SER A 11 -16.88 -22.71 24.34
N GLU A 12 -17.71 -23.64 24.78
CA GLU A 12 -18.78 -23.48 25.75
C GLU A 12 -18.22 -23.02 27.10
N SER A 13 -18.76 -21.95 27.65
CA SER A 13 -18.63 -21.64 29.08
C SER A 13 -19.82 -20.78 29.50
N ASN A 14 -20.89 -21.46 29.91
CA ASN A 14 -21.95 -20.85 30.71
C ASN A 14 -22.18 -21.73 31.95
N MET A 15 -21.33 -21.51 32.95
CA MET A 15 -21.52 -22.01 34.32
C MET A 15 -22.43 -21.03 35.07
N PHE A 16 -23.68 -21.42 35.32
CA PHE A 16 -24.56 -20.86 36.34
C PHE A 16 -25.72 -21.86 36.55
N ASP A 17 -25.57 -22.80 37.46
CA ASP A 17 -25.98 -22.77 38.87
C ASP A 17 -27.46 -23.16 39.08
N GLY A 18 -27.64 -24.25 39.82
CA GLY A 18 -28.59 -24.30 40.93
C GLY A 18 -30.09 -24.44 40.64
N ASN A 19 -30.62 -25.56 41.15
CA ASN A 19 -31.88 -25.64 41.91
C ASN A 19 -33.16 -26.06 41.16
N GLU A 20 -33.50 -27.34 41.34
CA GLU A 20 -34.83 -27.93 41.13
C GLU A 20 -35.93 -27.15 41.88
N GLY A 21 -37.03 -26.86 41.21
CA GLY A 21 -38.25 -26.39 41.86
C GLY A 21 -39.30 -25.80 40.91
N SER A 22 -40.47 -26.44 40.91
CA SER A 22 -41.79 -25.92 40.53
C SER A 22 -42.17 -25.93 39.04
N ASP A 23 -43.12 -26.83 38.73
CA ASP A 23 -44.09 -26.65 37.66
C ASP A 23 -44.73 -25.25 37.76
N GLY A 24 -44.74 -24.50 36.65
CA GLY A 24 -45.35 -23.18 36.61
C GLY A 24 -44.84 -22.32 35.45
N MET A 25 -45.24 -22.64 34.22
CA MET A 25 -45.28 -21.73 33.06
C MET A 25 -44.18 -20.64 33.04
N GLY A 26 -42.92 -21.06 33.04
CA GLY A 26 -41.77 -20.18 32.97
C GLY A 26 -41.31 -20.02 31.53
N PHE A 27 -41.62 -18.87 30.92
CA PHE A 27 -40.99 -18.43 29.68
C PHE A 27 -39.49 -18.26 29.97
N GLY A 28 -38.71 -19.31 29.66
CA GLY A 28 -37.25 -19.36 29.85
C GLY A 28 -36.54 -18.30 29.00
N PRO A 29 -35.21 -18.16 29.14
CA PRO A 29 -34.44 -17.10 28.47
C PRO A 29 -34.86 -17.03 27.00
N LEU A 30 -35.36 -15.87 26.58
CA LEU A 30 -35.91 -15.58 25.26
C LEU A 30 -35.00 -16.11 24.15
N MET A 31 -35.18 -17.38 23.78
CA MET A 31 -34.51 -17.97 22.64
C MET A 31 -35.17 -17.35 21.41
N LEU A 32 -34.46 -16.44 20.76
CA LEU A 32 -34.84 -15.83 19.48
C LEU A 32 -35.45 -16.91 18.59
N THR A 33 -36.64 -16.69 18.06
CA THR A 33 -37.28 -17.58 17.09
C THR A 33 -36.34 -17.82 15.91
N GLU A 34 -36.54 -18.90 15.17
CA GLU A 34 -35.71 -19.23 14.01
C GLU A 34 -35.68 -18.10 12.97
N GLY A 35 -36.80 -17.40 12.82
CA GLY A 35 -36.90 -16.19 12.00
C GLY A 35 -36.02 -15.05 12.52
N GLU A 36 -36.03 -14.80 13.82
CA GLU A 36 -35.21 -13.76 14.45
C GLU A 36 -33.71 -14.11 14.38
N ARG A 37 -33.33 -15.38 14.56
CA ARG A 37 -31.94 -15.85 14.38
C ARG A 37 -31.46 -15.66 12.94
N SER A 38 -32.30 -16.02 11.97
CA SER A 38 -32.03 -15.80 10.53
C SER A 38 -31.91 -14.30 10.19
N LEU A 39 -32.75 -13.45 10.79
CA LEU A 39 -32.68 -12.00 10.62
C LEU A 39 -31.36 -11.44 11.15
N VAL A 40 -30.97 -11.81 12.37
CA VAL A 40 -29.69 -11.39 12.98
C VAL A 40 -28.49 -11.86 12.15
N GLY A 41 -28.53 -13.09 11.63
CA GLY A 41 -27.50 -13.63 10.74
C GLY A 41 -27.34 -12.80 9.46
N ARG A 42 -28.46 -12.44 8.82
CA ARG A 42 -28.48 -11.59 7.61
C ARG A 42 -27.94 -10.19 7.89
N VAL A 43 -28.42 -9.53 8.93
CA VAL A 43 -27.95 -8.18 9.32
C VAL A 43 -26.46 -8.19 9.63
N ARG A 44 -25.96 -9.21 10.32
CA ARG A 44 -24.52 -9.37 10.61
C ARG A 44 -23.69 -9.56 9.33
N GLN A 45 -24.20 -10.32 8.36
CA GLN A 45 -23.53 -10.49 7.06
C GLN A 45 -23.51 -9.20 6.26
N GLU A 46 -24.61 -8.47 6.22
CA GLU A 46 -24.73 -7.16 5.55
C GLU A 46 -23.75 -6.15 6.13
N LEU A 47 -23.72 -5.99 7.46
CA LEU A 47 -22.77 -5.12 8.15
C LEU A 47 -21.31 -5.51 7.89
N LYS A 48 -20.99 -6.81 7.92
CA LYS A 48 -19.63 -7.30 7.60
C LYS A 48 -19.26 -6.97 6.16
N HIS A 49 -20.20 -7.09 5.23
CA HIS A 49 -19.98 -6.80 3.83
C HIS A 49 -19.78 -5.31 3.59
N GLU A 50 -20.65 -4.46 4.13
CA GLU A 50 -20.56 -3.00 4.06
C GLU A 50 -19.25 -2.49 4.65
N LEU A 51 -18.87 -2.99 5.83
CA LEU A 51 -17.62 -2.62 6.48
C LEU A 51 -16.41 -3.00 5.61
N LYS A 52 -16.40 -4.23 5.07
CA LYS A 52 -15.33 -4.71 4.19
C LYS A 52 -15.26 -3.92 2.88
N GLN A 53 -16.39 -3.56 2.30
CA GLN A 53 -16.46 -2.73 1.09
C GLN A 53 -15.95 -1.31 1.36
N GLY A 54 -16.44 -0.64 2.41
CA GLY A 54 -16.02 0.71 2.77
C GLY A 54 -14.53 0.81 3.11
N TYR A 55 -13.94 -0.20 3.76
CA TYR A 55 -12.49 -0.26 3.96
C TYR A 55 -11.73 -0.51 2.66
N ARG A 56 -12.25 -1.37 1.78
CA ARG A 56 -11.62 -1.66 0.48
C ARG A 56 -11.53 -0.40 -0.38
N GLU A 57 -12.58 0.40 -0.44
CA GLU A 57 -12.62 1.67 -1.17
C GLU A 57 -11.59 2.66 -0.60
N LYS A 58 -11.61 2.89 0.71
CA LYS A 58 -10.62 3.74 1.39
C LYS A 58 -9.18 3.30 1.13
N LEU A 59 -8.93 1.99 1.10
CA LEU A 59 -7.59 1.46 0.80
C LEU A 59 -7.16 1.74 -0.64
N VAL A 60 -8.08 1.69 -1.61
CA VAL A 60 -7.79 2.07 -3.00
C VAL A 60 -7.45 3.55 -3.08
N ASP A 61 -8.23 4.41 -2.44
CA ASP A 61 -7.98 5.86 -2.42
C ASP A 61 -6.63 6.20 -1.78
N ILE A 62 -6.33 5.60 -0.63
CA ILE A 62 -5.03 5.77 0.04
C ILE A 62 -3.89 5.30 -0.88
N ARG A 63 -4.06 4.17 -1.56
CA ARG A 63 -3.05 3.65 -2.50
C ARG A 63 -2.85 4.59 -3.68
N GLU A 64 -3.91 5.09 -4.28
CA GLU A 64 -3.84 6.04 -5.39
C GLU A 64 -3.21 7.37 -4.97
N GLU A 65 -3.55 7.88 -3.79
CA GLU A 65 -2.94 9.09 -3.24
C GLU A 65 -1.43 8.91 -3.00
N ILE A 66 -1.02 7.77 -2.44
CA ILE A 66 0.41 7.43 -2.30
C ILE A 66 1.09 7.35 -3.67
N MET A 67 0.44 6.71 -4.65
CA MET A 67 0.97 6.59 -6.02
C MET A 67 1.08 7.94 -6.72
N ARG A 68 0.11 8.82 -6.55
CA ARG A 68 0.09 10.18 -7.09
C ARG A 68 1.21 11.02 -6.47
N LYS A 69 1.37 11.01 -5.14
CA LYS A 69 2.50 11.65 -4.45
C LYS A 69 3.85 11.11 -4.92
N ARG A 70 3.96 9.80 -5.18
CA ARG A 70 5.18 9.17 -5.70
C ARG A 70 5.50 9.55 -7.15
N ARG A 71 4.48 9.82 -7.97
CA ARG A 71 4.63 10.26 -9.37
C ARG A 71 4.88 11.76 -9.50
N ALA A 72 4.36 12.57 -8.58
CA ALA A 72 4.50 14.04 -8.55
C ALA A 72 5.96 14.54 -8.47
N GLY A 73 6.92 13.68 -8.12
CA GLY A 73 8.34 13.99 -8.09
C GLY A 73 9.14 13.55 -9.33
N LYS A 74 8.51 12.95 -10.34
CA LYS A 74 9.21 12.54 -11.57
C LYS A 74 9.20 13.67 -12.59
N LEU A 75 10.38 14.00 -13.11
CA LEU A 75 10.52 14.96 -14.21
C LEU A 75 9.77 14.45 -15.46
N PRO A 76 9.15 15.33 -16.26
CA PRO A 76 8.57 14.97 -17.56
C PRO A 76 9.56 14.16 -18.41
N GLY A 77 9.07 13.14 -19.13
CA GLY A 77 9.92 12.21 -19.89
C GLY A 77 10.90 12.90 -20.84
N ASP A 78 10.47 14.00 -21.45
CA ASP A 78 11.26 14.78 -22.40
C ASP A 78 12.43 15.48 -21.70
N THR A 79 12.17 16.13 -20.56
CA THR A 79 13.20 16.80 -19.76
C THR A 79 14.26 15.84 -19.22
N ALA A 80 13.84 14.63 -18.83
CA ALA A 80 14.76 13.59 -18.37
C ALA A 80 15.68 13.10 -19.49
N SER A 81 15.23 13.15 -20.75
CA SER A 81 16.02 12.74 -21.91
C SER A 81 17.15 13.73 -22.20
N THR A 82 16.86 15.03 -22.16
CA THR A 82 17.88 16.10 -22.28
C THR A 82 18.97 15.97 -21.21
N LEU A 83 18.57 15.78 -19.94
CA LEU A 83 19.52 15.61 -18.83
C LEU A 83 20.38 14.35 -18.98
N LYS A 84 19.78 13.25 -19.45
CA LYS A 84 20.52 12.02 -19.76
C LYS A 84 21.50 12.22 -20.91
N ALA A 85 21.13 12.93 -21.97
CA ALA A 85 22.02 13.20 -23.10
C ALA A 85 23.28 13.94 -22.64
N TRP A 86 23.11 15.00 -21.85
CA TRP A 86 24.25 15.73 -21.26
C TRP A 86 25.09 14.80 -20.36
N TRP A 87 24.46 13.99 -19.52
CA TRP A 87 25.14 13.03 -18.63
C TRP A 87 26.01 12.04 -19.41
N GLN A 88 25.49 11.47 -20.50
CA GLN A 88 26.25 10.50 -21.30
C GLN A 88 27.48 11.15 -21.95
N ALA A 89 27.31 12.37 -22.47
CA ALA A 89 28.42 13.15 -23.04
C ALA A 89 29.50 13.49 -21.99
N HIS A 90 29.12 13.65 -20.73
CA HIS A 90 30.00 14.02 -19.61
C HIS A 90 30.21 12.88 -18.60
N SER A 91 30.12 11.63 -19.05
CA SER A 91 30.18 10.44 -18.19
C SER A 91 31.55 10.20 -17.53
N LYS A 92 32.59 10.96 -17.90
CA LYS A 92 33.92 10.95 -17.27
C LYS A 92 34.11 12.03 -16.20
N TRP A 93 33.43 13.18 -16.33
CA TRP A 93 33.30 14.19 -15.26
C TRP A 93 31.92 14.90 -15.32
N PRO A 94 30.89 14.53 -14.53
CA PRO A 94 29.50 14.89 -14.77
C PRO A 94 29.13 16.08 -13.87
N TYR A 95 30.00 17.07 -13.84
CA TYR A 95 29.87 18.28 -13.04
C TYR A 95 29.56 19.41 -14.03
N PRO A 96 28.28 19.68 -14.31
CA PRO A 96 27.92 20.75 -15.23
C PRO A 96 28.40 22.10 -14.68
N THR A 97 28.94 22.92 -15.57
CA THR A 97 29.29 24.30 -15.27
C THR A 97 28.05 25.15 -15.06
N GLU A 98 28.19 26.39 -14.60
CA GLU A 98 27.03 27.30 -14.45
C GLU A 98 26.36 27.57 -15.82
N ASP A 99 27.13 27.68 -16.89
CA ASP A 99 26.60 27.84 -18.25
C ASP A 99 25.85 26.60 -18.74
N ASP A 100 26.37 25.40 -18.46
CA ASP A 100 25.67 24.15 -18.78
C ASP A 100 24.34 24.06 -18.03
N LYS A 101 24.32 24.43 -16.75
CA LYS A 101 23.10 24.45 -15.95
C LYS A 101 22.10 25.46 -16.51
N ALA A 102 22.54 26.64 -16.92
CA ALA A 102 21.68 27.66 -17.51
C ALA A 102 21.04 27.17 -18.82
N ARG A 103 21.82 26.52 -19.70
CA ARG A 103 21.29 25.90 -20.93
C ARG A 103 20.28 24.81 -20.62
N LEU A 104 20.59 23.93 -19.67
CA LEU A 104 19.67 22.85 -19.27
C LEU A 104 18.38 23.39 -18.67
N VAL A 105 18.42 24.48 -17.90
CA VAL A 105 17.22 25.18 -17.42
C VAL A 105 16.39 25.72 -18.59
N GLN A 106 17.03 26.35 -19.58
CA GLN A 106 16.35 26.87 -20.76
C GLN A 106 15.70 25.77 -21.62
N GLU A 107 16.43 24.68 -21.87
CA GLU A 107 15.95 23.58 -22.72
C GLU A 107 14.87 22.73 -22.04
N THR A 108 14.98 22.51 -20.73
CA THR A 108 14.05 21.64 -20.00
C THR A 108 12.91 22.38 -19.32
N GLY A 109 13.01 23.71 -19.18
CA GLY A 109 12.08 24.51 -18.38
C GLY A 109 12.08 24.20 -16.89
N LEU A 110 13.03 23.39 -16.40
CA LEU A 110 13.14 23.03 -15.00
C LEU A 110 13.86 24.11 -14.22
N GLN A 111 13.53 24.24 -12.93
CA GLN A 111 14.26 25.13 -12.05
C GLN A 111 15.69 24.63 -11.83
N LEU A 112 16.64 25.55 -11.69
CA LEU A 112 18.05 25.25 -11.41
C LEU A 112 18.24 24.26 -10.24
N LYS A 113 17.43 24.39 -9.19
CA LYS A 113 17.43 23.47 -8.05
C LYS A 113 17.07 22.03 -8.44
N GLN A 114 16.12 21.84 -9.35
CA GLN A 114 15.73 20.52 -9.85
C GLN A 114 16.84 19.90 -10.69
N ILE A 115 17.50 20.70 -11.55
CA ILE A 115 18.67 20.29 -12.32
C ILE A 115 19.81 19.84 -11.39
N ASN A 116 20.16 20.66 -10.40
CA ASN A 116 21.19 20.34 -9.41
C ASN A 116 20.88 19.04 -8.66
N ASN A 117 19.66 18.90 -8.15
CA ASN A 117 19.21 17.69 -7.44
C ASN A 117 19.25 16.46 -8.35
N TRP A 118 18.90 16.61 -9.63
CA TRP A 118 18.98 15.52 -10.59
C TRP A 118 20.42 15.05 -10.76
N PHE A 119 21.38 15.95 -11.01
CA PHE A 119 22.79 15.58 -11.18
C PHE A 119 23.41 14.99 -9.92
N ILE A 120 23.07 15.50 -8.73
CA ILE A 120 23.51 14.92 -7.45
C ILE A 120 23.01 13.48 -7.34
N ASN A 121 21.72 13.25 -7.57
CA ASN A 121 21.14 11.91 -7.48
C ASN A 121 21.66 10.97 -8.58
N GLN A 122 21.86 11.50 -9.79
CA GLN A 122 22.38 10.74 -10.92
C GLN A 122 23.80 10.26 -10.66
N ARG A 123 24.66 11.13 -10.10
CA ARG A 123 26.01 10.73 -9.63
C ARG A 123 25.96 9.64 -8.58
N LYS A 124 25.15 9.82 -7.54
CA LYS A 124 25.02 8.83 -6.45
C LYS A 124 24.59 7.45 -6.95
N ARG A 125 23.79 7.37 -8.02
CA ARG A 125 23.28 6.12 -8.57
C ARG A 125 24.19 5.49 -9.63
N ASN A 126 24.88 6.29 -10.45
CA ASN A 126 25.49 5.79 -11.70
C ASN A 126 26.98 6.13 -11.87
N TRP A 127 27.57 6.97 -11.01
CA TRP A 127 28.97 7.42 -11.23
C TRP A 127 30.03 6.39 -10.85
N HIS A 128 29.72 5.55 -9.86
CA HIS A 128 30.64 4.54 -9.33
C HIS A 128 30.08 3.12 -9.44
N SER A 129 28.88 2.96 -9.99
CA SER A 129 28.29 1.64 -10.20
C SER A 129 28.91 1.05 -11.46
N ASN A 130 30.08 0.41 -11.29
CA ASN A 130 30.62 -0.52 -12.27
C ASN A 130 29.50 -1.50 -12.68
N PRO A 131 29.18 -1.69 -13.98
CA PRO A 131 28.12 -2.60 -14.40
C PRO A 131 28.38 -4.07 -14.06
N ALA A 132 29.57 -4.42 -13.55
CA ALA A 132 29.91 -5.80 -13.20
C ALA A 132 29.34 -6.31 -11.85
N SER A 133 28.58 -5.51 -11.08
CA SER A 133 28.08 -5.94 -9.75
C SER A 133 26.58 -5.77 -9.50
N SER A 134 25.74 -5.68 -10.54
CA SER A 134 24.28 -5.64 -10.37
C SER A 134 23.62 -7.01 -10.62
N SER A 135 24.09 -8.03 -9.90
CA SER A 135 23.34 -9.26 -9.65
C SER A 135 23.25 -9.45 -8.14
N SER A 136 22.30 -8.76 -7.50
CA SER A 136 21.83 -9.16 -6.17
C SER A 136 20.32 -8.98 -6.10
N ASP A 137 19.64 -10.11 -6.25
CA ASP A 137 18.26 -10.34 -5.84
C ASP A 137 17.96 -9.65 -4.51
N LYS A 138 17.03 -8.70 -4.50
CA LYS A 138 16.42 -8.24 -3.26
C LYS A 138 15.32 -9.19 -2.85
N SER A 139 15.74 -10.31 -2.24
CA SER A 139 14.89 -11.15 -1.42
C SER A 139 14.29 -10.35 -0.25
N LYS A 140 12.95 -10.34 -0.20
CA LYS A 140 12.11 -10.61 0.97
C LYS A 140 12.54 -9.96 2.31
N ARG A 141 11.84 -8.89 2.71
CA ARG A 141 11.75 -8.49 4.13
C ARG A 141 10.33 -8.76 4.63
N LYS A 142 10.19 -9.89 5.32
CA LYS A 142 9.12 -10.21 6.26
C LYS A 142 9.58 -9.74 7.65
N ARG A 143 8.82 -8.88 8.30
CA ARG A 143 8.70 -8.77 9.76
C ARG A 143 7.26 -8.40 10.03
#